data_AF-A0A7S6MM74-F1
#
_entry.id   AF-A0A7S6MM74-F1
#
_cell.length_a   1.000
_cell.length_b   1.000
_cell.length_c   1.000
_cell.angle_alpha   90.00
_cell.angle_beta   90.00
_cell.angle_gamma   90.00
#
_symmetry.space_group_name_H-M   'P 1'
#
loop_
_entity.id
_entity.type
_entity.pdbx_description
1 polymer ?
#
loop_
_entity_poly.entity_id
_entity_poly.type
_entity_poly.pdbx_seq_one_letter_code
_entity_poly.pdbx_strand_id
1 'polypeptide(L)'
;MPSPLIDRSSGKMLPRSLARLLLVFLLGYGLVMPQRSALAQPALEYQVKAAFIYNFLAFTHWPGNGAQVINLCLYGEDHFGQEIDKLQNKSVGARPIKVLRSNDPEQLKQCQAVFFSQPVNDNLTGIMRSLSGKPILTLTDHANAISKGAIINMNLIDEKIVFEINLGSARKSGLDISSKLLQLAVKVHQ
;
A
#
# COMPACT_ATOMS: atom_id res chain seq x y z
N MET A 1 -74.96 29.89 -45.38
CA MET A 1 -75.19 28.43 -45.24
C MET A 1 -74.02 27.71 -45.91
N PRO A 2 -73.41 26.65 -45.34
CA PRO A 2 -72.85 26.42 -44.01
C PRO A 2 -71.29 26.42 -44.00
N SER A 3 -70.69 26.42 -42.80
CA SER A 3 -69.29 26.09 -42.46
C SER A 3 -69.12 24.55 -42.26
N PRO A 4 -68.08 23.97 -41.61
CA PRO A 4 -66.61 24.10 -41.57
C PRO A 4 -65.91 22.74 -41.95
N LEU A 5 -64.60 22.50 -41.79
CA LEU A 5 -63.94 21.72 -40.70
C LEU A 5 -62.46 21.47 -41.11
N ILE A 6 -61.44 22.05 -40.48
CA ILE A 6 -60.66 21.53 -39.34
C ILE A 6 -60.54 19.98 -39.33
N ASP A 7 -59.43 19.46 -39.87
CA ASP A 7 -58.97 18.10 -39.57
C ASP A 7 -58.11 18.10 -38.30
N ARG A 8 -58.40 17.14 -37.43
CA ARG A 8 -58.14 17.11 -36.00
C ARG A 8 -57.05 16.08 -35.74
N SER A 9 -55.99 16.49 -35.05
CA SER A 9 -54.90 15.60 -34.64
C SER A 9 -55.44 14.36 -33.90
N SER A 10 -55.10 13.18 -34.42
CA SER A 10 -55.40 11.90 -33.78
C SER A 10 -54.30 11.57 -32.76
N GLY A 11 -54.43 12.13 -31.55
CA GLY A 11 -53.71 11.66 -30.37
C GLY A 11 -54.31 10.35 -29.87
N LYS A 12 -53.71 9.20 -30.21
CA LYS A 12 -54.10 7.90 -29.65
C LYS A 12 -53.74 7.86 -28.17
N MET A 13 -54.73 7.87 -27.30
CA MET A 13 -54.56 7.66 -25.86
C MET A 13 -54.14 6.22 -25.59
N LEU A 14 -52.94 6.02 -25.05
CA LEU A 14 -52.50 4.71 -24.56
C LEU A 14 -53.38 4.26 -23.37
N PRO A 15 -53.78 2.98 -23.31
CA PRO A 15 -54.61 2.46 -22.23
C PRO A 15 -53.83 2.39 -20.90
N ARG A 16 -54.48 2.83 -19.82
CA ARG A 16 -53.92 2.94 -18.46
C ARG A 16 -53.33 1.64 -17.89
N SER A 17 -53.74 0.49 -18.39
CA SER A 17 -53.21 -0.84 -18.02
C SER A 17 -51.81 -1.10 -18.56
N LEU A 18 -51.51 -0.64 -19.79
CA LEU A 18 -50.17 -0.73 -20.40
C LEU A 18 -49.16 0.19 -19.71
N ALA A 19 -49.62 1.37 -19.26
CA ALA A 19 -48.78 2.29 -18.48
C ALA A 19 -48.41 1.73 -17.09
N ARG A 20 -49.31 0.98 -16.44
CA ARG A 20 -49.03 0.31 -15.15
C ARG A 20 -48.05 -0.87 -15.28
N LEU A 21 -48.14 -1.64 -16.36
CA LEU A 21 -47.23 -2.76 -16.60
C LEU A 21 -45.80 -2.29 -16.91
N LEU A 22 -45.65 -1.20 -17.66
CA LEU A 22 -44.35 -0.55 -17.92
C LEU A 22 -43.72 0.00 -16.64
N LEU A 23 -44.51 0.57 -15.72
CA LEU A 23 -43.99 1.10 -14.46
C LEU A 23 -43.41 -0.01 -13.56
N VAL A 24 -44.06 -1.17 -13.49
CA VAL A 24 -43.57 -2.32 -12.71
C VAL A 24 -42.30 -2.92 -13.33
N PHE A 25 -42.20 -2.95 -14.66
CA PHE A 25 -41.00 -3.42 -15.35
C PHE A 25 -39.81 -2.45 -15.19
N LEU A 26 -40.06 -1.13 -15.14
CA LEU A 26 -39.05 -0.10 -14.86
C LEU A 26 -38.60 -0.10 -13.39
N LEU A 27 -39.48 -0.44 -12.44
CA LEU A 27 -39.13 -0.59 -11.01
C LEU A 27 -38.40 -1.91 -10.70
N GLY A 28 -38.59 -2.96 -11.51
CA GLY A 28 -37.91 -4.25 -11.35
C GLY A 28 -36.48 -4.31 -11.89
N TYR A 29 -36.12 -3.45 -12.86
CA TYR A 29 -34.80 -3.44 -13.50
C TYR A 29 -33.81 -2.44 -12.91
N GLY A 30 -34.29 -1.46 -12.15
CA GLY A 30 -33.48 -0.36 -11.66
C GLY A 30 -33.03 -0.55 -10.21
N LEU A 31 -32.23 -1.58 -9.89
CA LEU A 31 -31.43 -1.63 -8.65
C LEU A 31 -30.45 -2.83 -8.56
N VAL A 32 -29.88 -3.28 -9.68
CA VAL A 32 -28.64 -4.05 -9.60
C VAL A 32 -27.49 -3.05 -9.69
N MET A 33 -27.24 -2.31 -8.62
CA MET A 33 -25.98 -1.58 -8.50
C MET A 33 -24.87 -2.63 -8.41
N PRO A 34 -23.89 -2.64 -9.32
CA PRO A 34 -22.72 -3.49 -9.13
C PRO A 34 -22.04 -3.03 -7.84
N GLN A 35 -22.10 -3.86 -6.80
CA GLN A 35 -21.30 -3.68 -5.61
C GLN A 35 -19.85 -3.67 -6.09
N ARG A 36 -19.20 -2.50 -6.07
CA ARG A 36 -17.76 -2.41 -6.30
C ARG A 36 -17.10 -3.14 -5.14
N SER A 37 -16.76 -4.39 -5.36
CA SER A 37 -16.10 -5.26 -4.39
C SER A 37 -14.83 -4.59 -3.85
N ALA A 38 -14.56 -4.80 -2.58
CA ALA A 38 -13.54 -4.17 -1.72
C ALA A 38 -12.06 -4.34 -2.14
N LEU A 39 -11.74 -4.53 -3.42
CA LEU A 39 -10.37 -4.65 -3.95
C LEU A 39 -9.62 -3.32 -4.03
N ALA A 40 -10.31 -2.17 -3.92
CA ALA A 40 -9.67 -0.86 -4.01
C ALA A 40 -8.91 -0.47 -2.73
N GLN A 41 -9.33 -0.98 -1.56
CA GLN A 41 -8.73 -0.59 -0.28
C GLN A 41 -7.30 -1.14 -0.11
N PRO A 42 -7.01 -2.43 -0.38
CA PRO A 42 -5.65 -2.95 -0.28
C PRO A 42 -4.69 -2.27 -1.27
N ALA A 43 -5.14 -2.00 -2.50
CA ALA A 43 -4.31 -1.36 -3.52
C ALA A 43 -3.90 0.07 -3.12
N LEU A 44 -4.83 0.86 -2.59
CA LEU A 44 -4.53 2.21 -2.09
C LEU A 44 -3.60 2.17 -0.87
N GLU A 45 -3.81 1.21 0.04
CA GLU A 45 -2.95 1.02 1.22
C GLU A 45 -1.48 0.80 0.82
N TYR A 46 -1.22 -0.15 -0.08
CA TYR A 46 0.14 -0.46 -0.53
C TYR A 46 0.76 0.65 -1.39
N GLN A 47 -0.05 1.39 -2.15
CA GLN A 47 0.40 2.60 -2.83
C GLN A 47 0.95 3.64 -1.85
N VAL A 48 0.21 3.91 -0.76
CA VAL A 48 0.65 4.85 0.28
C VAL A 48 1.88 4.32 1.00
N LYS A 49 1.93 3.02 1.33
CA LYS A 49 3.12 2.38 1.93
C LYS A 49 4.37 2.53 1.06
N ALA A 50 4.27 2.39 -0.27
CA ALA A 50 5.41 2.60 -1.17
C ALA A 50 5.99 4.02 -1.06
N ALA A 51 5.14 5.04 -0.91
CA ALA A 51 5.57 6.41 -0.68
C ALA A 51 6.28 6.57 0.69
N PHE A 52 5.76 5.93 1.75
CA PHE A 52 6.42 5.88 3.05
C PHE A 52 7.80 5.21 3.00
N ILE A 53 7.93 4.10 2.26
CA ILE A 53 9.22 3.41 2.08
C ILE A 53 10.27 4.37 1.53
N TYR A 54 9.95 5.16 0.51
CA TYR A 54 10.88 6.17 0.00
C TYR A 54 11.32 7.16 1.08
N ASN A 55 10.38 7.66 1.89
CA ASN A 55 10.68 8.58 2.99
C ASN A 55 11.60 7.91 4.02
N PHE A 56 11.32 6.67 4.40
CA PHE A 56 12.16 5.93 5.35
C PHE A 56 13.59 5.77 4.84
N LEU A 57 13.77 5.46 3.54
CA LEU A 57 15.08 5.43 2.92
C LEU A 57 15.77 6.80 2.95
N ALA A 58 15.02 7.87 2.66
CA ALA A 58 15.54 9.25 2.64
C ALA A 58 15.93 9.79 4.03
N PHE A 59 15.31 9.29 5.09
CA PHE A 59 15.55 9.73 6.47
C PHE A 59 16.38 8.74 7.29
N THR A 60 16.95 7.72 6.67
CA THR A 60 17.86 6.76 7.31
C THR A 60 19.28 6.95 6.77
N HIS A 61 20.25 6.99 7.68
CA HIS A 61 21.67 6.99 7.35
C HIS A 61 22.27 5.64 7.71
N TRP A 62 23.00 5.08 6.75
CA TRP A 62 23.73 3.82 6.92
C TRP A 62 25.19 4.13 7.28
N PRO A 63 25.86 3.28 8.08
CA PRO A 63 27.23 3.53 8.50
C PRO A 63 28.23 3.38 7.34
N GLY A 64 29.35 4.11 7.42
CA GLY A 64 30.44 4.09 6.43
C GLY A 64 30.16 4.90 5.17
N ASN A 65 30.97 4.70 4.12
CA ASN A 65 30.86 5.44 2.85
C ASN A 65 29.64 5.05 1.99
N GLY A 66 28.72 4.27 2.57
CA GLY A 66 27.47 3.81 1.96
C GLY A 66 27.67 2.87 0.77
N ALA A 67 26.77 1.90 0.61
CA ALA A 67 26.62 1.26 -0.68
C ALA A 67 26.25 2.33 -1.72
N GLN A 68 26.86 2.29 -2.90
CA GLN A 68 26.57 3.25 -3.98
C GLN A 68 25.12 3.16 -4.47
N VAL A 69 24.48 2.01 -4.26
CA VAL A 69 23.10 1.70 -4.60
C VAL A 69 22.36 1.30 -3.32
N ILE A 70 21.10 1.70 -3.19
CA ILE A 70 20.21 1.21 -2.14
C ILE A 70 19.42 0.04 -2.72
N ASN A 71 19.82 -1.18 -2.39
CA ASN A 71 19.03 -2.37 -2.69
C ASN A 71 17.84 -2.43 -1.73
N LEU A 72 16.64 -2.23 -2.26
CA LEU A 72 15.36 -2.40 -1.59
C LEU A 72 14.79 -3.77 -1.95
N CYS A 73 14.83 -4.69 -1.01
CA CYS A 73 14.38 -6.06 -1.21
C CYS A 73 12.98 -6.26 -0.68
N LEU A 74 12.10 -6.86 -1.48
CA LEU A 74 10.78 -7.34 -1.08
C LEU A 74 10.89 -8.83 -0.81
N TYR A 75 10.53 -9.24 0.41
CA TYR A 75 10.52 -10.62 0.86
C TYR A 75 9.10 -11.08 1.15
N GLY A 76 8.68 -12.19 0.53
CA GLY A 76 7.31 -12.67 0.56
C GLY A 76 6.49 -12.23 -0.66
N GLU A 77 5.17 -12.29 -0.52
CA GLU A 77 4.23 -11.91 -1.59
C GLU A 77 4.31 -10.41 -1.90
N ASP A 78 4.29 -10.03 -3.18
CA ASP A 78 4.34 -8.63 -3.58
C ASP A 78 2.94 -8.04 -3.73
N HIS A 79 2.48 -7.35 -2.69
CA HIS A 79 1.22 -6.60 -2.67
C HIS A 79 1.33 -5.18 -3.20
N PHE A 80 2.55 -4.68 -3.50
CA PHE A 80 2.73 -3.34 -4.06
C PHE A 80 2.48 -3.29 -5.56
N GLY A 81 2.72 -4.41 -6.25
CA GLY A 81 2.67 -4.47 -7.70
C GLY A 81 3.58 -3.41 -8.33
N GLN A 82 3.05 -2.64 -9.29
CA GLN A 82 3.83 -1.63 -10.02
C GLN A 82 4.16 -0.38 -9.19
N GLU A 83 3.50 -0.14 -8.05
CA GLU A 83 3.73 1.09 -7.26
C GLU A 83 5.14 1.12 -6.66
N ILE A 84 5.65 -0.03 -6.21
CA ILE A 84 7.03 -0.10 -5.69
C ILE A 84 8.07 0.03 -6.80
N ASP A 85 7.75 -0.39 -8.03
CA ASP A 85 8.65 -0.28 -9.18
C ASP A 85 8.89 1.20 -9.57
N LYS A 86 8.00 2.12 -9.19
CA LYS A 86 8.23 3.56 -9.34
C LYS A 86 9.41 4.07 -8.52
N LEU A 87 9.88 3.30 -7.53
CA LEU A 87 11.10 3.61 -6.79
C LEU A 87 12.37 3.18 -7.54
N GLN A 88 12.27 2.32 -8.56
CA GLN A 88 13.41 1.89 -9.36
C GLN A 88 14.13 3.10 -9.96
N ASN A 89 15.44 3.18 -9.77
CA ASN A 89 16.33 4.26 -10.19
C ASN A 89 16.03 5.64 -9.57
N LYS A 90 15.01 5.77 -8.71
CA LYS A 90 14.81 6.99 -7.93
C LYS A 90 15.99 7.12 -6.95
N SER A 91 16.46 8.35 -6.76
CA SER A 91 17.64 8.61 -5.93
C SER A 91 17.26 9.05 -4.51
N VAL A 92 18.06 8.60 -3.55
CA VAL A 92 18.13 9.12 -2.19
C VAL A 92 19.53 9.72 -2.02
N GLY A 93 19.60 11.05 -2.06
CA GLY A 93 20.87 11.75 -2.25
C GLY A 93 21.48 11.35 -3.60
N ALA A 94 22.74 10.90 -3.58
CA ALA A 94 23.46 10.42 -4.76
C ALA A 94 23.28 8.91 -5.05
N ARG A 95 22.49 8.20 -4.25
CA ARG A 95 22.35 6.73 -4.34
C ARG A 95 21.04 6.35 -5.04
N PRO A 96 21.07 5.70 -6.22
CA PRO A 96 19.86 5.17 -6.83
C PRO A 96 19.32 3.97 -6.04
N ILE A 97 18.01 3.79 -6.08
CA ILE A 97 17.32 2.62 -5.51
C ILE A 97 17.21 1.53 -6.56
N LYS A 98 17.51 0.28 -6.17
CA LYS A 98 17.24 -0.93 -6.95
C LYS A 98 16.23 -1.79 -6.22
N VAL A 99 15.08 -2.03 -6.84
CA VAL A 99 14.02 -2.88 -6.28
C VAL A 99 14.29 -4.32 -6.66
N LEU A 100 14.36 -5.19 -5.65
CA LEU A 100 14.64 -6.62 -5.79
C LEU A 100 13.52 -7.41 -5.14
N ARG A 101 13.07 -8.49 -5.78
CA ARG A 101 12.08 -9.43 -5.21
C ARG A 101 12.78 -10.75 -4.97
N SER A 102 12.72 -11.28 -3.77
CA SER A 102 13.37 -12.55 -3.43
C SER A 102 12.66 -13.28 -2.31
N ASN A 103 12.59 -14.59 -2.42
CA ASN A 103 12.15 -15.49 -1.35
C ASN A 103 13.32 -16.21 -0.67
N ASP A 104 14.56 -15.86 -1.04
CA ASP A 104 15.79 -16.41 -0.48
C ASP A 104 16.35 -15.52 0.65
N PRO A 105 16.33 -15.98 1.91
CA PRO A 105 16.86 -15.21 3.04
C PRO A 105 18.34 -14.83 2.90
N GLU A 106 19.14 -15.59 2.15
CA GLU A 106 20.56 -15.31 1.99
C GLU A 106 20.78 -14.06 1.13
N GLN A 107 19.93 -13.83 0.13
CA GLN A 107 19.97 -12.63 -0.70
C GLN A 107 19.64 -11.35 0.08
N LEU A 108 18.92 -11.45 1.20
CA LEU A 108 18.58 -10.28 2.02
C LEU A 108 19.81 -9.60 2.63
N LYS A 109 20.92 -10.34 2.79
CA LYS A 109 22.16 -9.83 3.39
C LYS A 109 22.87 -8.78 2.53
N GLN A 110 22.54 -8.67 1.24
CA GLN A 110 23.09 -7.67 0.32
C GLN A 110 22.20 -6.42 0.19
N CYS A 111 21.05 -6.41 0.88
CA CYS A 111 20.07 -5.34 0.82
C CYS A 111 20.37 -4.26 1.86
N GLN A 112 20.09 -2.99 1.53
CA GLN A 112 20.17 -1.89 2.49
C GLN A 112 18.83 -1.72 3.20
N ALA A 113 17.74 -2.09 2.55
CA ALA A 113 16.42 -2.17 3.14
C ALA A 113 15.72 -3.45 2.72
N VAL A 114 14.95 -4.04 3.63
CA VAL A 114 14.12 -5.21 3.37
C VAL A 114 12.71 -4.90 3.84
N PHE A 115 11.74 -5.02 2.93
CA PHE A 115 10.33 -5.04 3.27
C PHE A 115 9.84 -6.49 3.35
N PHE A 116 9.26 -6.85 4.49
CA PHE A 116 8.65 -8.14 4.75
C PHE A 116 7.14 -8.03 4.59
N SER A 117 6.62 -8.54 3.48
CA SER A 117 5.19 -8.54 3.15
C SER A 117 4.42 -9.64 3.87
N GLN A 118 3.19 -9.39 4.30
CA GLN A 118 2.30 -10.47 4.76
C GLN A 118 1.81 -11.35 3.58
N PRO A 119 1.54 -12.65 3.80
CA PRO A 119 2.10 -13.46 4.86
C PRO A 119 3.60 -13.73 4.60
N VAL A 120 4.43 -13.57 5.63
CA VAL A 120 5.78 -14.15 5.64
C VAL A 120 5.66 -15.52 6.29
N ASN A 121 6.32 -16.52 5.71
CA ASN A 121 6.47 -17.87 6.27
C ASN A 121 6.75 -17.85 7.79
N ASP A 122 6.42 -18.94 8.49
CA ASP A 122 6.54 -19.10 9.95
C ASP A 122 7.94 -18.78 10.55
N ASN A 123 8.96 -18.60 9.72
CA ASN A 123 10.34 -18.30 10.12
C ASN A 123 10.74 -16.80 10.12
N LEU A 124 9.80 -15.85 10.11
CA LEU A 124 10.12 -14.41 10.18
C LEU A 124 11.12 -14.07 11.31
N THR A 125 10.93 -14.65 12.49
CA THR A 125 11.81 -14.44 13.65
C THR A 125 13.24 -14.92 13.38
N GLY A 126 13.42 -16.06 12.70
CA GLY A 126 14.74 -16.58 12.35
C GLY A 126 15.45 -15.71 11.32
N ILE A 127 14.71 -15.20 10.33
CA ILE A 127 15.24 -14.28 9.31
C ILE A 127 15.62 -12.94 9.95
N MET A 128 14.76 -12.34 10.76
CA MET A 128 15.09 -11.09 11.48
C MET A 128 16.35 -11.24 12.33
N ARG A 129 16.52 -12.40 12.98
CA ARG A 129 17.72 -12.71 13.76
C ARG A 129 18.98 -12.79 12.89
N SER A 130 18.92 -13.34 11.69
CA SER A 130 20.07 -13.42 10.78
C SER A 130 20.47 -12.07 10.18
N LEU A 131 19.54 -11.12 10.14
CA LEU A 131 19.77 -9.73 9.71
C LEU A 131 20.18 -8.79 10.85
N SER A 132 19.94 -9.18 12.10
CA SER A 132 20.28 -8.39 13.29
C SER A 132 21.75 -7.98 13.31
N GLY A 133 22.01 -6.71 13.64
CA GLY A 133 23.37 -6.14 13.70
C GLY A 133 23.99 -5.80 12.34
N LYS A 134 23.35 -6.18 11.22
CA LYS A 134 23.75 -5.71 9.89
C LYS A 134 23.11 -4.34 9.62
N PRO A 135 23.74 -3.48 8.80
CA PRO A 135 23.20 -2.18 8.42
C PRO A 135 22.07 -2.33 7.39
N ILE A 136 20.96 -2.92 7.83
CA ILE A 136 19.79 -3.24 7.02
C ILE A 136 18.56 -2.67 7.71
N LEU A 137 17.87 -1.78 7.01
CA LEU A 137 16.60 -1.22 7.47
C LEU A 137 15.48 -2.24 7.25
N THR A 138 14.96 -2.82 8.32
CA THR A 138 13.85 -3.78 8.24
C THR A 138 12.51 -3.05 8.36
N LEU A 139 11.68 -3.25 7.33
CA LEU A 139 10.37 -2.63 7.14
C LEU A 139 9.32 -3.75 7.06
N THR A 140 8.14 -3.54 7.62
CA THR A 140 7.08 -4.55 7.58
C THR A 140 5.73 -3.92 7.87
N ASP A 141 4.67 -4.67 7.60
CA ASP A 141 3.30 -4.38 7.99
C ASP A 141 2.68 -5.52 8.82
N HIS A 142 3.53 -6.30 9.47
CA HIS A 142 3.15 -7.45 10.29
C HIS A 142 2.79 -7.07 11.73
N ALA A 143 1.69 -7.65 12.22
CA ALA A 143 1.35 -7.55 13.64
C ALA A 143 2.50 -8.09 14.52
N ASN A 144 2.80 -7.38 15.60
CA ASN A 144 3.85 -7.72 16.58
C ASN A 144 5.28 -7.83 15.98
N ALA A 145 5.57 -7.21 14.83
CA ALA A 145 6.91 -7.32 14.25
C ALA A 145 7.99 -6.53 15.00
N ILE A 146 7.62 -5.43 15.66
CA ILE A 146 8.55 -4.63 16.47
C ILE A 146 9.18 -5.47 17.60
N SER A 147 8.39 -6.31 18.28
CA SER A 147 8.90 -7.21 19.33
C SER A 147 9.76 -8.35 18.77
N LYS A 148 9.65 -8.64 17.46
CA LYS A 148 10.49 -9.61 16.74
C LYS A 148 11.77 -8.99 16.17
N GLY A 149 11.99 -7.69 16.37
CA GLY A 149 13.22 -6.99 15.95
C GLY A 149 13.10 -6.19 14.66
N ALA A 150 11.90 -6.05 14.08
CA ALA A 150 11.70 -5.11 12.96
C ALA A 150 11.99 -3.68 13.40
N ILE A 151 12.57 -2.88 12.51
CA ILE A 151 12.96 -1.49 12.80
C ILE A 151 11.77 -0.55 12.57
N ILE A 152 11.04 -0.69 11.48
CA ILE A 152 9.81 0.09 11.22
C ILE A 152 8.67 -0.86 10.91
N ASN A 153 7.54 -0.67 11.59
CA ASN A 153 6.30 -1.38 11.30
C ASN A 153 5.21 -0.38 10.90
N MET A 154 4.59 -0.58 9.74
CA MET A 154 3.48 0.22 9.23
C MET A 154 2.16 -0.49 9.49
N ASN A 155 1.16 0.23 10.00
CA ASN A 155 -0.18 -0.30 10.20
C ASN A 155 -1.21 0.65 9.57
N LEU A 156 -2.35 0.11 9.17
CA LEU A 156 -3.53 0.90 8.80
C LEU A 156 -4.41 1.07 10.06
N ILE A 157 -4.57 2.30 10.54
CA ILE A 157 -5.48 2.64 11.64
C ILE A 157 -6.37 3.79 11.17
N ASP A 158 -7.69 3.63 11.31
CA ASP A 158 -8.69 4.61 10.86
C ASP A 158 -8.44 5.12 9.43
N GLU A 159 -8.19 4.17 8.51
CA GLU A 159 -7.88 4.41 7.08
C GLU A 159 -6.59 5.21 6.81
N LYS A 160 -5.74 5.41 7.83
CA LYS A 160 -4.46 6.12 7.69
C LYS A 160 -3.29 5.18 7.96
N ILE A 161 -2.26 5.29 7.12
CA ILE A 161 -0.98 4.65 7.38
C ILE A 161 -0.31 5.37 8.55
N VAL A 162 -0.09 4.62 9.62
CA VAL A 162 0.72 5.01 10.77
C VAL A 162 1.92 4.08 10.87
N PHE A 163 2.96 4.49 11.57
CA PHE A 163 4.13 3.65 11.78
C PHE A 163 4.76 3.81 13.16
N GLU A 164 5.35 2.73 13.61
CA GLU A 164 6.15 2.65 14.83
C GLU A 164 7.61 2.40 14.47
N ILE A 165 8.52 2.91 15.30
CA ILE A 165 9.97 2.75 15.08
C ILE A 165 10.62 2.11 16.31
N ASN A 166 11.38 1.03 16.10
CA ASN A 166 12.29 0.47 17.08
C ASN A 166 13.68 1.08 16.92
N LEU A 167 13.91 2.19 17.61
CA LEU A 167 15.16 2.93 17.58
C LEU A 167 16.31 2.13 18.20
N GLY A 168 16.02 1.27 19.18
CA GLY A 168 16.98 0.32 19.74
C GLY A 168 17.53 -0.66 18.70
N SER A 169 16.64 -1.26 17.91
CA SER A 169 17.03 -2.13 16.78
C SER A 169 17.78 -1.35 15.69
N ALA A 170 17.34 -0.12 15.36
CA ALA A 170 18.05 0.72 14.38
C ALA A 170 19.50 0.97 14.80
N ARG A 171 19.71 1.40 16.06
CA ARG A 171 21.04 1.64 16.63
C ARG A 171 21.89 0.38 16.67
N LYS A 172 21.32 -0.77 17.03
CA LYS A 172 22.02 -2.07 17.01
C LYS A 172 22.49 -2.45 15.59
N SER A 173 21.73 -2.08 14.57
CA SER A 173 22.10 -2.22 13.16
C SER A 173 23.04 -1.12 12.65
N GLY A 174 23.45 -0.18 13.51
CA GLY A 174 24.31 0.95 13.14
C GLY A 174 23.61 2.00 12.27
N LEU A 175 22.27 1.98 12.21
CA LEU A 175 21.48 2.94 11.44
C LEU A 175 21.16 4.16 12.29
N ASP A 176 21.31 5.34 11.68
CA ASP A 176 20.88 6.60 12.26
C ASP A 176 19.60 7.09 11.58
N ILE A 177 18.53 7.23 12.36
CA ILE A 177 17.21 7.64 11.88
C ILE A 177 17.01 9.11 12.25
N SER A 178 16.73 9.94 11.24
CA SER A 178 16.52 11.37 11.42
C SER A 178 15.41 11.67 12.42
N SER A 179 15.65 12.64 13.30
CA SER A 179 14.66 13.16 14.25
C SER A 179 13.36 13.61 13.58
N LYS A 180 13.43 14.09 12.33
CA LYS A 180 12.25 14.46 11.52
C LYS A 180 11.32 13.26 11.31
N LEU A 181 11.88 12.09 11.03
CA LEU A 181 11.07 10.88 10.86
C LEU A 181 10.54 10.36 12.20
N LEU A 182 11.36 10.41 13.25
CA LEU A 182 10.95 9.99 14.61
C LEU A 182 9.75 10.79 15.13
N GLN A 183 9.66 12.09 14.82
CA GLN A 183 8.54 12.95 15.23
C GLN A 183 7.19 12.57 14.59
N LEU A 184 7.22 11.83 13.47
CA LEU A 184 6.01 11.41 12.74
C LEU A 184 5.54 10.02 13.16
N ALA A 185 6.36 9.25 13.89
CA ALA A 185 6.00 7.93 14.37
C ALA A 185 4.97 8.03 15.49
N VAL A 186 3.96 7.16 15.48
CA VAL A 186 2.98 7.11 16.58
C VAL A 186 3.57 6.52 17.86
N LYS A 187 4.69 5.78 17.73
CA LYS A 187 5.45 5.22 18.85
C LYS A 187 6.91 4.99 18.49
N VAL A 188 7.79 5.30 19.44
CA VAL A 188 9.24 5.02 19.33
C VAL A 188 9.65 4.11 20.50
N HIS A 189 10.21 2.94 20.17
CA HIS A 189 10.74 1.96 21.12
C HIS A 189 12.26 2.15 21.23
N GLN A 190 12.82 2.13 22.44
CA GLN A 190 14.25 2.42 22.70
C GLN A 190 15.09 1.14 22.81
#